data_AF-A0A7Y5UN03-F1
#
_entry.id   AF-A0A7Y5UN03-F1
#
_cell.length_a   1.000
_cell.length_b   1.000
_cell.length_c   1.000
_cell.angle_alpha   90.00
_cell.angle_beta   90.00
_cell.angle_gamma   90.00
#
_symmetry.space_group_name_H-M   'P 1'
#
loop_
_entity.id
_entity.type
_entity.pdbx_description
1 polymer ?
#
loop_
_entity_poly.entity_id
_entity_poly.type
_entity_poly.pdbx_seq_one_letter_code
_entity_poly.pdbx_strand_id
1 'polypeptide(L)' 'MKSIRITLIAALPLILGACVVAPVGGHHGAPAGVVYVAPTYAQPGTGFVWSYHATFGWGWRHHRHGWHRGWR' A
#
# COMPACT_ATOMS: atom_id res chain seq x y z
N MET A 1 -24.60 26.97 -30.87
CA MET A 1 -25.20 26.92 -29.51
C MET A 1 -25.54 25.52 -28.99
N LYS A 2 -25.75 24.50 -29.84
CA LYS A 2 -26.04 23.11 -29.41
C LYS A 2 -24.80 22.28 -29.05
N SER A 3 -23.64 22.62 -29.63
CA SER A 3 -22.39 21.85 -29.49
C SER A 3 -21.64 22.08 -28.18
N ILE A 4 -21.85 23.22 -27.50
CA ILE A 4 -21.19 23.55 -26.22
C ILE A 4 -21.70 22.68 -25.05
N ARG A 5 -22.96 22.23 -25.12
CA ARG A 5 -23.56 21.40 -24.06
C ARG A 5 -23.04 19.97 -24.06
N ILE A 6 -22.57 19.47 -25.20
CA ILE A 6 -22.07 18.09 -25.34
C ILE A 6 -20.66 17.98 -24.73
N THR A 7 -19.85 19.03 -24.85
CA THR A 7 -18.48 19.06 -24.33
C THR A 7 -18.42 19.02 -22.80
N LEU A 8 -19.42 19.57 -22.11
CA LEU A 8 -19.44 19.62 -20.64
C LEU A 8 -19.75 18.26 -20.00
N ILE A 9 -20.54 17.41 -20.67
CA ILE A 9 -20.97 16.11 -20.12
C ILE A 9 -19.82 15.10 -20.14
N ALA A 10 -18.95 15.18 -21.16
CA ALA A 10 -17.80 14.27 -21.30
C ALA A 10 -16.65 14.56 -20.32
N ALA A 11 -16.58 15.77 -19.75
CA ALA A 11 -15.51 16.16 -18.82
C ALA A 11 -15.84 15.83 -17.34
N LEU A 12 -17.11 15.61 -17.02
CA LEU A 12 -17.58 15.34 -15.66
C LEU A 12 -16.99 14.07 -15.00
N PRO A 13 -16.81 12.92 -15.70
CA PRO A 13 -16.26 11.72 -15.07
C PRO A 13 -14.76 11.81 -14.77
N LEU A 14 -14.00 12.73 -15.39
CA LEU A 14 -12.57 12.90 -15.10
C LEU A 14 -12.31 13.56 -13.74
N ILE A 15 -13.25 14.37 -13.24
CA ILE A 15 -13.06 15.16 -12.01
C ILE A 15 -13.54 14.37 -10.77
N LEU A 16 -14.42 13.38 -10.95
CA LEU A 16 -15.18 12.76 -9.86
C LEU A 16 -14.81 11.31 -9.51
N GLY A 17 -13.94 10.61 -10.24
CA GLY A 17 -13.81 9.18 -9.96
C GLY A 17 -12.63 8.45 -10.56
N ALA A 18 -11.44 8.69 -10.01
CA ALA A 18 -10.39 7.67 -10.04
C ALA A 18 -9.65 7.68 -8.69
N CYS A 19 -10.29 7.13 -7.66
CA CYS A 19 -9.51 6.59 -6.54
C CYS A 19 -8.79 5.36 -7.11
N VAL A 20 -7.62 5.58 -7.72
CA VAL A 20 -6.80 4.47 -8.20
C VAL A 20 -6.35 3.74 -6.94
N VAL A 21 -6.99 2.61 -6.66
CA VAL A 21 -6.45 1.67 -5.68
C VAL A 21 -5.24 1.06 -6.39
N ALA A 22 -4.07 1.65 -6.16
CA ALA A 22 -2.83 1.04 -6.59
C ALA A 22 -2.81 -0.38 -5.99
N PRO A 23 -2.61 -1.44 -6.80
CA PRO A 23 -2.34 -2.74 -6.23
C PRO A 23 -1.15 -2.57 -5.31
N VAL A 24 -1.29 -2.99 -4.06
CA VAL A 24 -0.14 -3.08 -3.15
C VAL A 24 0.90 -3.90 -3.90
N GLY A 25 2.02 -3.27 -4.24
CA GLY A 25 3.04 -3.86 -5.10
C GLY A 25 3.32 -5.28 -4.65
N GLY A 26 3.37 -6.21 -5.62
CA GLY A 26 3.46 -7.64 -5.37
C GLY A 26 4.40 -7.96 -4.21
N HIS A 27 3.92 -8.80 -3.29
CA HIS A 27 4.63 -9.24 -2.08
C HIS A 27 6.00 -9.84 -2.44
N HIS A 28 7.01 -8.99 -2.60
CA HIS A 28 8.42 -9.38 -2.67
C HIS A 28 8.99 -9.63 -1.26
N GLY A 29 8.14 -9.90 -0.27
CA GLY A 29 8.52 -9.85 1.14
C GLY A 29 8.78 -11.19 1.82
N ALA A 30 8.26 -12.29 1.28
CA ALA A 30 8.37 -13.60 1.91
C ALA A 30 9.52 -14.39 1.27
N PRO A 31 10.56 -14.77 2.04
CA PRO A 31 11.57 -15.71 1.56
C PRO A 31 10.95 -17.05 1.13
N ALA A 32 11.63 -17.79 0.26
CA ALA A 32 11.18 -19.12 -0.13
C ALA A 32 10.97 -20.01 1.11
N GLY A 33 9.83 -20.70 1.16
CA GLY A 33 9.44 -21.54 2.30
C GLY A 33 8.81 -20.80 3.49
N VAL A 34 8.69 -19.47 3.43
CA VAL A 34 8.01 -18.69 4.47
C VAL A 34 6.58 -18.37 4.03
N VAL A 35 5.60 -18.79 4.82
CA VAL A 35 4.21 -18.42 4.61
C VAL A 35 4.02 -16.94 4.93
N TYR A 36 3.35 -16.23 4.02
CA TYR A 36 2.91 -14.86 4.29
C TYR A 36 1.87 -14.85 5.41
N VAL A 37 2.11 -14.04 6.45
CA VAL A 37 1.13 -13.77 7.50
C VAL A 37 0.73 -12.31 7.42
N ALA A 38 -0.56 -12.03 7.27
CA ALA A 38 -1.08 -10.68 7.19
C ALA A 38 -0.87 -9.90 8.52
N PRO A 39 -0.77 -8.56 8.48
CA PRO A 39 -0.67 -7.76 9.69
C PRO A 39 -1.85 -8.00 10.64
N THR A 40 -1.56 -8.27 11.91
CA THR A 40 -2.56 -8.44 12.97
C THR A 40 -2.84 -7.14 13.74
N TYR A 41 -2.18 -6.06 13.37
CA TYR A 41 -2.30 -4.75 14.00
C TYR A 41 -1.97 -3.63 13.02
N ALA A 42 -2.44 -2.42 13.33
CA ALA A 42 -2.32 -1.26 12.45
C ALA A 42 -0.87 -0.90 12.11
N GLN A 43 -0.68 -0.30 10.94
CA GLN A 43 0.60 0.25 10.54
C GLN A 43 0.99 1.40 11.48
N PRO A 44 2.22 1.43 12.03
CA PRO A 44 2.62 2.43 13.02
C PRO A 44 2.66 3.87 12.49
N GLY A 45 2.83 4.02 11.18
CA GLY A 45 2.90 5.32 10.52
C GLY A 45 3.32 5.18 9.06
N THR A 46 3.41 6.30 8.37
CA THR A 46 3.83 6.35 6.97
C THR A 46 5.26 5.83 6.79
N GLY A 47 5.52 5.07 5.73
CA GLY A 47 6.85 4.54 5.42
C GLY A 47 7.20 3.20 6.11
N PHE A 48 6.36 2.69 7.00
CA PHE A 48 6.48 1.32 7.48
C PHE A 48 5.95 0.35 6.43
N VAL A 49 6.72 -0.71 6.17
CA VAL A 49 6.36 -1.79 5.22
C VAL A 49 6.30 -3.11 5.97
N TRP A 50 5.27 -3.91 5.68
CA TRP A 50 5.13 -5.24 6.27
C TRP A 50 6.16 -6.18 5.66
N SER A 51 7.11 -6.65 6.47
CA SER A 51 8.31 -7.37 6.04
C SER A 51 8.56 -8.59 6.93
N TYR A 52 9.26 -9.59 6.40
CA TYR A 52 9.69 -10.75 7.17
C TYR A 52 11.06 -10.51 7.83
N HIS A 53 11.13 -10.80 9.13
CA HIS A 53 12.35 -10.85 9.93
C HIS A 53 12.70 -12.32 10.20
N ALA A 54 13.95 -12.74 9.97
CA ALA A 54 14.35 -14.14 10.15
C ALA A 54 14.10 -14.68 11.56
N THR A 55 14.43 -13.89 12.60
CA THR A 55 14.25 -14.26 14.01
C THR A 55 12.82 -14.08 14.53
N PHE A 56 12.16 -12.97 14.20
CA PHE A 56 10.90 -12.57 14.84
C PHE A 56 9.66 -12.77 13.95
N GLY A 57 9.83 -13.18 12.69
CA GLY A 57 8.75 -13.38 11.75
C GLY A 57 8.24 -12.07 11.13
N TRP A 58 6.94 -11.99 10.87
CA TRP A 58 6.34 -10.85 10.16
C TRP A 58 6.14 -9.63 11.06
N GLY A 59 6.60 -8.47 10.58
CA GLY A 59 6.49 -7.20 11.33
C GLY A 59 6.63 -5.96 10.44
N TRP A 60 6.43 -4.79 11.04
CA TRP A 60 6.61 -3.51 10.36
C TRP A 60 8.07 -3.07 10.37
N ARG A 61 8.63 -2.80 9.19
CA ARG A 61 9.99 -2.25 9.03
C ARG A 61 9.94 -0.88 8.37
N HIS A 62 10.64 0.08 8.94
CA HIS A 62 10.92 1.38 8.33
C HIS A 62 12.36 1.39 7.82
N HIS A 63 12.61 1.92 6.63
CA HIS A 63 13.96 1.95 6.04
C HIS A 63 14.95 2.77 6.87
N ARG A 64 14.49 3.87 7.50
CA ARG A 64 15.33 4.74 8.35
C ARG A 64 15.31 4.41 9.84
N HIS A 65 14.21 3.86 10.35
CA HIS A 65 14.00 3.66 11.79
C HIS A 65 14.13 2.19 12.21
N GLY A 66 14.31 1.30 11.25
CA GLY A 66 14.43 -0.13 11.50
C GLY A 66 13.08 -0.77 11.81
N TRP A 67 13.09 -1.85 12.59
CA TRP A 67 11.90 -2.61 12.91
C TRP A 67 11.09 -1.97 14.04
N HIS A 68 9.77 -2.02 13.87
CA HIS A 68 8.82 -1.66 14.92
C HIS A 68 8.91 -2.66 16.09
N ARG A 69 8.51 -2.24 17.30
CA ARG A 69 8.61 -3.01 18.57
C ARG A 69 10.04 -3.36 19.02
N GLY A 70 11.05 -2.63 18.52
CA GLY A 70 12.43 -2.76 18.99
C GLY A 70 13.13 -4.04 18.56
N TRP A 71 12.64 -4.72 17.51
CA TRP A 71 13.33 -5.87 16.94
C TRP A 71 14.67 -5.44 16.33
N ARG A 72 15.72 -6.26 16.53
CA ARG A 72 17.09 -5.99 16.07
C ARG A 72 17.66 -7.20 15.36
#